data_AF-A0A661AN10-F1
#
_entry.id   AF-A0A661AN10-F1
#
_cell.length_a   1.000
_cell.length_b   1.000
_cell.length_c   1.000
_cell.angle_alpha   90.00
_cell.angle_beta   90.00
_cell.angle_gamma   90.00
#
_symmetry.space_group_name_H-M   'P 1'
#
loop_
_entity.id
_entity.type
_entity.pdbx_description
1 polymer ?
#
loop_
_entity_poly.entity_id
_entity_poly.type
_entity_poly.pdbx_seq_one_letter_code
_entity_poly.pdbx_strand_id
1 'polypeptide(L)'
;MNVPEIKEAEAVVSPDSILCVDDKVVLGEYTFNVKHDASLGDIAKNFSPALPPSLADDLVKRIVLLPDDTMRDFTRLFTEVITRIRINKETKTVNTGGLWTEEYIPPETLFYSVVLIHAPYAKDEELENEEEVRNFLEERISSRTFYRLGGNETVGKGIVRITFQGVKNGN
;
A
#
# COMPACT_ATOMS: atom_id res chain seq x y z
N MET A 1 -7.89 -19.20 -4.23
CA MET A 1 -8.29 -18.21 -3.20
C MET A 1 -9.76 -17.92 -3.42
N ASN A 2 -10.60 -18.01 -2.39
CA ASN A 2 -12.03 -17.74 -2.48
C ASN A 2 -12.28 -16.35 -1.88
N VAL A 3 -12.76 -15.39 -2.68
CA VAL A 3 -13.07 -14.03 -2.22
C VAL A 3 -14.56 -13.98 -1.86
N PRO A 4 -14.95 -13.46 -0.67
CA PRO A 4 -16.36 -13.33 -0.31
C PRO A 4 -17.15 -12.52 -1.33
N GLU A 5 -18.39 -12.92 -1.60
CA GLU A 5 -19.34 -12.06 -2.31
C GLU A 5 -19.73 -10.87 -1.42
N ILE A 6 -19.82 -9.68 -2.03
CA ILE A 6 -20.16 -8.43 -1.36
C ILE A 6 -21.19 -7.63 -2.16
N LYS A 7 -22.11 -6.96 -1.47
CA LYS A 7 -23.14 -6.10 -2.07
C LYS A 7 -22.92 -4.64 -1.67
N GLU A 8 -23.56 -3.74 -2.42
CA GLU A 8 -23.62 -2.32 -2.06
C GLU A 8 -24.13 -2.12 -0.62
N ALA A 9 -23.55 -1.13 0.06
CA ALA A 9 -23.79 -0.82 1.48
C ALA A 9 -23.48 -1.94 2.50
N GLU A 10 -22.78 -3.01 2.09
CA GLU A 10 -22.17 -4.00 2.97
C GLU A 10 -20.65 -3.77 3.10
N ALA A 11 -20.10 -4.19 4.24
CA ALA A 11 -18.67 -4.35 4.44
C ALA A 11 -18.43 -5.76 4.98
N VAL A 12 -17.54 -6.51 4.31
CA VAL A 12 -17.16 -7.84 4.77
C VAL A 12 -15.94 -7.73 5.67
N VAL A 13 -16.01 -8.34 6.85
CA VAL A 13 -14.92 -8.33 7.84
C VAL A 13 -14.67 -9.75 8.36
N SER A 14 -13.49 -9.97 8.95
CA SER A 14 -13.20 -11.20 9.67
C SER A 14 -14.09 -11.35 10.92
N PRO A 15 -14.36 -12.59 11.40
CA PRO A 15 -15.14 -12.80 12.61
C PRO A 15 -14.57 -12.14 13.88
N ASP A 16 -13.26 -11.94 13.95
CA ASP A 16 -12.53 -11.30 15.05
C ASP A 16 -12.16 -9.84 14.77
N SER A 17 -12.79 -9.22 13.76
CA SER A 17 -12.51 -7.85 13.37
C SER A 17 -12.80 -6.85 14.48
N ILE A 18 -11.88 -5.91 14.68
CA ILE A 18 -12.04 -4.79 15.62
C ILE A 18 -12.73 -3.58 14.99
N LEU A 19 -13.12 -3.68 13.71
CA LEU A 19 -13.77 -2.59 12.97
C LEU A 19 -15.29 -2.56 13.19
N CYS A 20 -15.87 -3.62 13.74
CA CYS A 20 -17.31 -3.73 13.96
C CYS A 20 -17.71 -3.05 15.27
N VAL A 21 -18.64 -2.11 15.19
CA VAL A 21 -19.30 -1.46 16.32
C VAL A 21 -20.80 -1.53 16.08
N ASP A 22 -21.54 -2.15 16.99
CA ASP A 22 -23.01 -2.33 16.89
C ASP A 22 -23.48 -2.89 15.52
N ASP A 23 -22.82 -3.95 15.03
CA ASP A 23 -23.06 -4.58 13.72
C ASP A 23 -22.88 -3.65 12.51
N LYS A 24 -22.08 -2.59 12.68
CA LYS A 24 -21.73 -1.61 11.64
C LYS A 24 -20.23 -1.45 11.52
N VAL A 25 -19.78 -1.07 10.32
CA VAL A 25 -18.45 -0.54 10.06
C VAL A 25 -18.62 0.90 9.58
N VAL A 26 -17.86 1.81 10.17
CA VAL A 26 -17.87 3.24 9.81
C VAL A 26 -16.50 3.63 9.28
N LEU A 27 -16.45 4.09 8.02
CA LEU A 27 -15.22 4.52 7.35
C LEU A 27 -15.42 5.94 6.82
N GLY A 28 -14.78 6.92 7.45
CA GLY A 28 -15.05 8.33 7.16
C GLY A 28 -16.50 8.69 7.48
N GLU A 29 -17.26 9.08 6.46
CA GLU A 29 -18.70 9.36 6.56
C GLU A 29 -19.60 8.18 6.15
N TYR A 30 -19.02 7.10 5.61
CA TYR A 30 -19.76 5.95 5.13
C TYR A 30 -20.06 4.98 6.28
N THR A 31 -21.30 4.48 6.33
CA THR A 31 -21.74 3.46 7.29
C THR A 31 -22.21 2.23 6.53
N PHE A 32 -21.66 1.07 6.86
CA PHE A 32 -21.93 -0.20 6.20
C PHE A 32 -22.60 -1.20 7.14
N ASN A 33 -23.48 -2.05 6.60
CA ASN A 33 -23.91 -3.26 7.30
C ASN A 33 -22.76 -4.28 7.30
N VAL A 34 -22.53 -4.91 8.45
CA VAL A 34 -21.44 -5.88 8.56
C VAL A 34 -21.89 -7.26 8.07
N LYS A 35 -21.03 -7.89 7.28
CA LYS A 35 -21.09 -9.31 6.95
C LYS A 35 -19.79 -9.98 7.43
N HIS A 36 -19.90 -10.93 8.34
CA HIS A 36 -18.72 -11.69 8.78
C HIS A 36 -18.41 -12.84 7.82
N ASP A 37 -17.16 -12.96 7.40
CA ASP A 37 -16.68 -14.08 6.58
C ASP A 37 -15.25 -14.49 6.99
N ALA A 38 -15.08 -15.76 7.37
CA ALA A 38 -13.79 -16.28 7.81
C ALA A 38 -12.74 -16.33 6.67
N SER A 39 -13.19 -16.45 5.42
CA SER A 39 -12.30 -16.54 4.26
C SER A 39 -11.51 -15.24 4.04
N LEU A 40 -12.02 -14.09 4.49
CA LEU A 40 -11.27 -12.83 4.47
C LEU A 40 -10.07 -12.85 5.42
N GLY A 41 -10.21 -13.50 6.58
CA GLY A 41 -9.08 -13.70 7.51
C GLY A 41 -7.99 -14.57 6.90
N ASP A 42 -8.36 -15.58 6.11
CA ASP A 42 -7.39 -16.43 5.40
C ASP A 42 -6.71 -15.68 4.25
N ILE A 43 -7.43 -14.80 3.55
CA ILE A 43 -6.82 -13.88 2.57
C ILE A 43 -5.79 -12.99 3.26
N ALA A 44 -6.12 -12.36 4.40
CA ALA A 44 -5.18 -11.54 5.15
C ALA A 44 -3.91 -12.31 5.55
N LYS A 45 -4.04 -13.54 6.05
CA LYS A 45 -2.89 -14.41 6.39
C LYS A 45 -2.00 -14.72 5.18
N ASN A 46 -2.56 -14.83 3.98
CA ASN A 46 -1.78 -15.05 2.76
C ASN A 46 -0.92 -13.83 2.39
N PHE A 47 -1.34 -12.62 2.77
CA PHE A 47 -0.57 -11.39 2.57
C PHE A 47 0.45 -11.15 3.70
N SER A 48 0.21 -11.65 4.91
CA SER A 48 1.08 -11.45 6.08
C SER A 48 2.58 -11.67 5.82
N PRO A 49 3.04 -12.69 5.05
CA PRO A 49 4.47 -12.87 4.76
C PRO A 49 5.10 -11.73 3.96
N ALA A 50 4.30 -10.98 3.19
CA ALA A 50 4.75 -9.85 2.38
C ALA A 50 4.78 -8.53 3.18
N LEU A 51 4.26 -8.54 4.41
CA LEU A 51 4.11 -7.36 5.25
C LEU A 51 5.13 -7.36 6.39
N PRO A 52 5.45 -6.17 6.95
CA PRO A 52 6.19 -6.08 8.20
C PRO A 52 5.45 -6.82 9.33
N PRO A 53 6.17 -7.47 10.28
CA PRO A 53 5.53 -8.19 11.37
C PRO A 53 4.51 -7.36 12.15
N SER A 54 4.80 -6.08 12.39
CA SER A 54 3.91 -5.15 13.10
C SER A 54 2.57 -4.91 12.39
N LEU A 55 2.50 -5.10 11.07
CA LEU A 55 1.29 -4.94 10.28
C LEU A 55 0.61 -6.29 9.99
N ALA A 56 1.40 -7.36 9.87
CA ALA A 56 0.93 -8.70 9.56
C ALA A 56 -0.05 -9.25 10.63
N ASP A 57 0.26 -9.04 11.92
CA ASP A 57 -0.56 -9.52 13.04
C ASP A 57 -1.89 -8.76 13.18
N ASP A 58 -1.87 -7.47 12.83
CA ASP A 58 -3.01 -6.57 12.93
C ASP A 58 -3.94 -6.66 11.69
N LEU A 59 -3.40 -7.06 10.53
CA LEU A 59 -4.14 -7.08 9.26
C LEU A 59 -5.40 -7.94 9.37
N VAL A 60 -5.33 -9.13 9.97
CA VAL A 60 -6.48 -10.05 10.10
C VAL A 60 -7.65 -9.37 10.82
N LYS A 61 -7.36 -8.51 11.80
CA LYS A 61 -8.38 -7.82 12.61
C LYS A 61 -8.86 -6.50 11.97
N ARG A 62 -8.07 -5.93 11.07
CA ARG A 62 -8.27 -4.60 10.48
C ARG A 62 -8.57 -4.63 8.98
N ILE A 63 -8.60 -5.80 8.34
CA ILE A 63 -8.99 -5.92 6.93
C ILE A 63 -10.50 -5.79 6.80
N VAL A 64 -10.92 -5.03 5.79
CA VAL A 64 -12.31 -4.90 5.37
C VAL A 64 -12.35 -5.03 3.85
N LEU A 65 -13.30 -5.81 3.35
CA LEU A 65 -13.63 -5.89 1.93
C LEU A 65 -14.84 -5.00 1.68
N LEU A 66 -14.75 -4.18 0.64
CA LEU A 66 -15.76 -3.21 0.23
C LEU A 66 -16.18 -3.47 -1.23
N PRO A 67 -17.38 -3.02 -1.65
CA PRO A 67 -17.76 -3.03 -3.06
C PRO A 67 -16.78 -2.23 -3.93
N ASP A 68 -16.58 -2.64 -5.18
CA ASP A 68 -15.61 -2.03 -6.10
C ASP A 68 -15.83 -0.52 -6.27
N ASP A 69 -17.09 -0.09 -6.41
CA ASP A 69 -17.44 1.32 -6.56
C ASP A 69 -17.10 2.13 -5.30
N THR A 70 -17.35 1.54 -4.13
CA THR A 70 -16.98 2.15 -2.84
C THR A 70 -15.46 2.26 -2.73
N MET A 71 -14.72 1.18 -2.99
CA MET A 71 -13.26 1.18 -2.92
C MET A 71 -12.65 2.19 -3.91
N ARG A 72 -13.19 2.29 -5.13
CA ARG A 72 -12.80 3.32 -6.10
C ARG A 72 -12.94 4.71 -5.50
N ASP A 73 -14.06 5.01 -4.85
CA ASP A 73 -14.30 6.33 -4.26
C ASP A 73 -13.32 6.62 -3.12
N PHE A 74 -12.99 5.63 -2.28
CA PHE A 74 -11.91 5.77 -1.27
C PHE A 74 -10.56 6.10 -1.91
N THR A 75 -10.16 5.38 -2.97
CA THR A 75 -8.86 5.63 -3.63
C THR A 75 -8.74 7.00 -4.30
N ARG A 76 -9.87 7.65 -4.60
CA ARG A 76 -9.91 8.96 -5.28
C ARG A 76 -10.13 10.14 -4.32
N LEU A 77 -10.84 9.91 -3.22
CA LEU A 77 -11.32 10.99 -2.34
C LEU A 77 -10.57 11.05 -1.01
N PHE A 78 -9.95 9.95 -0.56
CA PHE A 78 -9.26 9.85 0.73
C PHE A 78 -7.74 9.99 0.61
N THR A 79 -7.26 10.66 -0.45
CA THR A 79 -5.86 11.07 -0.59
C THR A 79 -5.57 12.32 0.23
N GLU A 80 -4.31 12.54 0.58
CA GLU A 80 -3.91 13.73 1.34
C GLU A 80 -3.72 14.91 0.38
N VAL A 81 -4.64 15.86 0.42
CA VAL A 81 -4.58 17.10 -0.37
C VAL A 81 -4.06 18.25 0.50
N ILE A 82 -2.85 18.73 0.22
CA ILE A 82 -2.15 19.74 1.02
C ILE A 82 -1.94 21.02 0.22
N THR A 83 -2.44 22.14 0.75
CA THR A 83 -2.18 23.48 0.21
C THR A 83 -0.86 24.03 0.75
N ARG A 84 0.03 24.46 -0.14
CA ARG A 84 1.35 25.00 0.21
C ARG A 84 1.52 26.43 -0.30
N ILE A 85 2.33 27.18 0.45
CA ILE A 85 2.64 28.57 0.15
C ILE A 85 4.15 28.84 0.19
N ARG A 86 4.60 29.79 -0.61
CA ARG A 86 5.94 30.38 -0.55
C ARG A 86 5.87 31.76 0.09
N ILE A 87 6.36 31.89 1.33
CA ILE A 87 6.42 33.16 2.05
C ILE A 87 7.60 34.02 1.59
N ASN A 88 7.36 35.32 1.39
CA ASN A 88 8.38 36.34 1.29
C ASN A 88 8.99 36.61 2.68
N LYS A 89 10.32 36.46 2.80
CA LYS A 89 11.01 36.53 4.10
C LYS A 89 11.01 37.94 4.71
N GLU A 90 10.93 39.00 3.90
CA GLU A 90 10.97 40.39 4.33
C GLU A 90 9.59 40.87 4.77
N THR A 91 8.58 40.73 3.90
CA THR A 91 7.22 41.23 4.17
C THR A 91 6.40 40.30 5.05
N LYS A 92 6.84 39.04 5.22
CA LYS A 92 6.10 37.97 5.91
C LYS A 92 4.74 37.65 5.27
N THR A 93 4.58 37.97 3.98
CA THR A 93 3.37 37.67 3.20
C THR A 93 3.62 36.57 2.17
N VAL A 94 2.56 36.00 1.60
CA VAL A 94 2.66 35.04 0.49
C VAL A 94 3.20 35.75 -0.75
N ASN A 95 4.13 35.12 -1.46
CA ASN A 95 4.57 35.63 -2.75
C ASN A 95 3.45 35.51 -3.78
N THR A 96 3.32 36.50 -4.67
CA THR A 96 2.47 36.39 -5.85
C THR A 96 2.83 35.12 -6.65
N GLY A 97 1.83 34.29 -6.96
CA GLY A 97 2.02 33.00 -7.64
C GLY A 97 2.62 31.88 -6.76
N GLY A 98 2.84 32.13 -5.47
CA GLY A 98 3.42 31.18 -4.53
C GLY A 98 2.39 30.37 -3.75
N LEU A 99 1.22 30.07 -4.31
CA LEU A 99 0.17 29.22 -3.71
C LEU A 99 -0.11 28.06 -4.66
N TRP A 100 -0.08 26.83 -4.15
CA TRP A 100 -0.40 25.63 -4.92
C TRP A 100 -0.93 24.51 -4.01
N THR A 101 -1.43 23.44 -4.63
CA THR A 101 -1.91 22.24 -3.94
C THR A 101 -1.14 21.03 -4.43
N GLU A 102 -0.86 20.10 -3.52
CA GLU A 102 -0.21 18.82 -3.79
C GLU A 102 -1.11 17.70 -3.26
N GLU A 103 -1.16 16.57 -3.97
CA GLU A 103 -1.87 15.37 -3.56
C GLU A 103 -0.87 14.27 -3.23
N TYR A 104 -1.09 13.55 -2.13
CA TYR A 104 -0.24 12.44 -1.68
C TYR A 104 -1.05 11.19 -1.40
N ILE A 105 -0.44 10.04 -1.67
CA ILE A 105 -0.96 8.75 -1.22
C ILE A 105 -0.79 8.68 0.31
N PRO A 106 -1.85 8.29 1.05
CA PRO A 106 -1.78 8.17 2.51
C PRO A 106 -0.68 7.20 2.98
N PRO A 107 -0.12 7.42 4.19
CA PRO A 107 0.74 6.43 4.83
C PRO A 107 -0.01 5.11 5.04
N GLU A 108 0.75 4.03 5.26
CA GLU A 108 0.21 2.67 5.44
C GLU A 108 -0.53 2.10 4.21
N THR A 109 -0.35 2.71 3.03
CA THR A 109 -0.81 2.15 1.76
C THR A 109 0.12 1.04 1.26
N LEU A 110 -0.44 -0.12 0.90
CA LEU A 110 0.27 -1.24 0.30
C LEU A 110 0.19 -1.17 -1.23
N PHE A 111 1.35 -1.16 -1.89
CA PHE A 111 1.46 -1.39 -3.33
C PHE A 111 2.16 -2.71 -3.59
N TYR A 112 1.89 -3.30 -4.76
CA TYR A 112 2.64 -4.45 -5.28
C TYR A 112 3.03 -4.20 -6.73
N SER A 113 4.12 -4.82 -7.16
CA SER A 113 4.59 -4.83 -8.54
C SER A 113 5.19 -6.18 -8.86
N VAL A 114 5.05 -6.62 -10.11
CA VAL A 114 5.65 -7.86 -10.60
C VAL A 114 6.92 -7.52 -11.37
N VAL A 115 8.05 -8.07 -10.93
CA VAL A 115 9.34 -7.94 -11.61
C VAL A 115 9.62 -9.23 -12.38
N LEU A 116 9.72 -9.11 -13.70
CA LEU A 116 10.08 -10.22 -14.58
C LEU A 116 11.58 -10.21 -14.81
N ILE A 117 12.23 -11.37 -14.57
CA ILE A 117 13.69 -11.52 -14.64
C ILE A 117 14.03 -12.47 -15.79
N HIS A 118 15.02 -12.08 -16.59
CA HIS A 118 15.55 -12.83 -17.72
C HIS A 118 17.08 -12.85 -17.65
N ALA A 119 17.70 -13.86 -18.28
CA ALA A 119 19.14 -13.87 -18.48
C ALA A 119 19.60 -12.56 -19.15
N PRO A 120 20.73 -11.98 -18.70
CA PRO A 120 21.26 -10.76 -19.29
C PRO A 120 21.62 -10.93 -20.76
N TYR A 121 21.31 -9.91 -21.57
CA TYR A 121 21.70 -9.88 -22.99
C TYR A 121 23.17 -9.51 -23.18
N ALA A 122 23.74 -8.76 -22.24
CA ALA A 122 25.14 -8.40 -22.23
C ALA A 122 25.94 -9.52 -21.56
N LYS A 123 27.16 -9.78 -22.06
CA LYS A 123 28.10 -10.66 -21.36
C LYS A 123 28.59 -9.94 -20.11
N ASP A 124 28.34 -10.53 -18.96
CA ASP A 124 28.79 -10.09 -17.65
C ASP A 124 29.30 -11.34 -16.92
N GLU A 125 30.48 -11.26 -16.28
CA GLU A 125 31.08 -12.41 -15.59
C GLU A 125 30.42 -12.70 -14.23
N GLU A 126 29.64 -11.74 -13.70
CA GLU A 126 28.96 -11.85 -12.39
C GLU A 126 27.45 -12.09 -12.53
N LEU A 127 26.86 -11.77 -13.69
CA LEU A 127 25.43 -11.91 -14.00
C LEU A 127 25.23 -12.62 -15.34
N GLU A 128 25.32 -13.94 -15.34
CA GLU A 128 25.19 -14.79 -16.54
C GLU A 128 23.76 -15.33 -16.74
N ASN A 129 22.99 -15.50 -15.66
CA ASN A 129 21.68 -16.17 -15.70
C ASN A 129 20.60 -15.48 -14.84
N GLU A 130 19.35 -15.94 -14.98
CA GLU A 130 18.20 -15.40 -14.24
C GLU A 130 18.34 -15.49 -12.72
N GLU A 131 19.00 -16.53 -12.22
CA GLU A 131 19.17 -16.77 -10.79
C GLU A 131 20.14 -15.75 -10.19
N GLU A 132 21.24 -15.47 -10.87
CA GLU A 132 22.22 -14.45 -10.45
C GLU A 132 21.61 -13.04 -10.47
N VAL A 133 20.85 -12.70 -11.51
CA VAL A 133 20.13 -11.41 -11.57
C VAL A 133 19.12 -11.29 -10.43
N ARG A 134 18.39 -12.38 -10.13
CA ARG A 134 17.46 -12.43 -9.00
C ARG A 134 18.19 -12.21 -7.68
N ASN A 135 19.26 -12.95 -7.43
CA ASN A 135 20.03 -12.84 -6.19
C ASN A 135 20.60 -11.44 -6.01
N PHE A 136 21.10 -10.84 -7.09
CA PHE A 136 21.56 -9.46 -7.10
C PHE A 136 20.44 -8.48 -6.70
N LEU A 137 19.25 -8.58 -7.30
CA LEU A 137 18.13 -7.72 -6.96
C LEU A 137 17.66 -7.93 -5.51
N GLU A 138 17.55 -9.19 -5.08
CA GLU A 138 17.16 -9.57 -3.71
C GLU A 138 18.12 -8.99 -2.67
N GLU A 139 19.43 -9.10 -2.91
CA GLU A 139 20.45 -8.53 -2.03
C GLU A 139 20.34 -7.00 -1.99
N ARG A 140 20.24 -6.34 -3.15
CA ARG A 140 20.16 -4.87 -3.22
C ARG A 140 18.90 -4.32 -2.56
N ILE A 141 17.76 -4.99 -2.71
CA ILE A 141 16.49 -4.59 -2.09
C ILE A 141 16.47 -4.92 -0.60
N SER A 142 17.07 -6.03 -0.18
CA SER A 142 17.09 -6.43 1.24
C SER A 142 18.16 -5.69 2.04
N SER A 143 19.13 -5.07 1.37
CA SER A 143 20.21 -4.30 2.02
C SER A 143 19.74 -3.04 2.76
N ARG A 144 18.50 -2.57 2.52
CA ARG A 144 17.93 -1.39 3.18
C ARG A 144 16.51 -1.65 3.64
N THR A 145 16.17 -1.11 4.81
CA THR A 145 14.81 -1.20 5.35
C THR A 145 13.85 -0.20 4.70
N PHE A 146 14.36 0.97 4.33
CA PHE A 146 13.55 2.08 3.82
C PHE A 146 14.14 2.65 2.53
N TYR A 147 13.24 2.97 1.62
CA TYR A 147 13.51 3.58 0.32
C TYR A 147 12.73 4.89 0.21
N ARG A 148 13.09 5.70 -0.78
CA ARG A 148 12.35 6.91 -1.13
C ARG A 148 11.89 6.82 -2.57
N LEU A 149 10.60 7.07 -2.78
CA LEU A 149 9.96 7.11 -4.10
C LEU A 149 9.22 8.44 -4.27
N GLY A 150 9.31 9.01 -5.47
CA GLY A 150 8.64 10.27 -5.81
C GLY A 150 9.40 11.54 -5.38
N GLY A 151 8.70 12.68 -5.43
CA GLY A 151 9.25 14.00 -5.10
C GLY A 151 9.11 14.38 -3.63
N ASN A 152 9.40 15.65 -3.31
CA ASN A 152 9.23 16.22 -1.97
C ASN A 152 10.03 15.48 -0.86
N GLU A 153 11.18 14.95 -1.25
CA GLU A 153 12.14 14.27 -0.39
C GLU A 153 12.56 15.14 0.82
N THR A 154 12.88 16.41 0.56
CA THR A 154 13.39 17.36 1.56
C THR A 154 12.36 17.76 2.62
N VAL A 155 11.08 17.43 2.40
CA VAL A 155 9.98 17.63 3.35
C VAL A 155 9.41 16.32 3.89
N GLY A 156 10.18 15.24 3.76
CA GLY A 156 9.91 13.95 4.42
C GLY A 156 8.84 13.10 3.75
N LYS A 157 8.54 13.32 2.46
CA LYS A 157 7.54 12.53 1.71
C LYS A 157 8.20 11.36 0.96
N GLY A 158 7.39 10.35 0.63
CA GLY A 158 7.78 9.25 -0.23
C GLY A 158 8.61 8.13 0.43
N ILE A 159 8.68 8.08 1.76
CA ILE A 159 9.39 7.01 2.47
C ILE A 159 8.55 5.73 2.40
N VAL A 160 9.12 4.67 1.84
CA VAL A 160 8.47 3.36 1.72
C VAL A 160 9.36 2.26 2.25
N ARG A 161 8.75 1.14 2.61
CA ARG A 161 9.45 -0.13 2.82
C ARG A 161 9.15 -1.03 1.63
N ILE A 162 10.17 -1.71 1.11
CA ILE A 162 10.03 -2.65 0.00
C ILE A 162 10.30 -4.05 0.53
N THR A 163 9.40 -4.97 0.24
CA THR A 163 9.60 -6.41 0.41
C THR A 163 9.68 -7.02 -0.99
N PHE A 164 10.68 -7.87 -1.21
CA PHE A 164 10.82 -8.60 -2.47
C PHE A 164 10.59 -10.08 -2.18
N GLN A 165 9.62 -10.68 -2.87
CA GLN A 165 9.32 -12.10 -2.75
C GLN A 165 9.51 -12.77 -4.10
N GLY A 166 10.46 -13.70 -4.14
CA GLY A 166 10.63 -14.56 -5.30
C GLY A 166 9.46 -15.54 -5.41
N VAL A 167 8.65 -15.41 -6.46
CA VAL A 167 7.79 -16.51 -6.89
C VAL A 167 8.68 -17.51 -7.61
N LYS A 168 8.89 -18.70 -7.02
CA LYS A 168 9.46 -19.82 -7.76
C LYS A 168 8.39 -20.25 -8.77
N ASN A 169 8.74 -20.28 -10.05
CA ASN A 169 7.89 -20.93 -11.04
C ASN A 169 7.71 -22.38 -10.58
N GLY A 170 6.47 -22.72 -10.21
CA GLY A 170 6.10 -24.11 -9.95
C GLY A 170 6.26 -24.88 -11.26
N ASN A 171 7.02 -25.97 -11.21
CA ASN A 171 6.73 -27.11 -12.07
C ASN A 171 5.47 -27.81 -11.54
#